data_AF-A0A1X1BNN5-F1
#
_entry.id   AF-A0A1X1BNN5-F1
#
_cell.length_a   1.000
_cell.length_b   1.000
_cell.length_c   1.000
_cell.angle_alpha   90.00
_cell.angle_beta   90.00
_cell.angle_gamma   90.00
#
_symmetry.space_group_name_H-M   'P 1'
#
loop_
_entity.id
_entity.type
_entity.pdbx_description
1 polymer ?
#
loop_
_entity_poly.entity_id
_entity_poly.type
_entity_poly.pdbx_seq_one_letter_code
_entity_poly.pdbx_strand_id
1 'polypeptide(L)'
;MPLCCSKKAAQRQKEYEEEVRMRKLEEAARLEQEQREREEARKAEIERIMQEEKQAELMKKAEDEEKMNEEKRAEEEKRAEEERLAQEQAELEKQRLAQEEQNRFEQEQFVDAEEQHMMKMTTATHQNTMQSIDASQFDGQNTFEMQTFAPFDMTSVDQTARYVATKCGCAMKPEHKPMDCAVCQGIDLSDAPLIA
;
A
#
# COMPACT_ATOMS: atom_id res chain seq x y z
N MET A 1 0.72 -101.07 30.81
CA MET A 1 1.49 -99.82 30.67
C MET A 1 0.66 -98.80 29.89
N PRO A 2 0.11 -97.75 30.53
CA PRO A 2 -0.21 -96.52 29.77
C PRO A 2 -0.15 -95.24 30.64
N LEU A 3 1.00 -94.55 30.73
CA LEU A 3 1.09 -93.21 31.36
C LEU A 3 1.92 -92.20 30.56
N CYS A 4 2.38 -92.55 29.35
CA CYS A 4 3.24 -91.67 28.54
C CYS A 4 2.47 -90.64 27.68
N CYS A 5 1.14 -90.73 27.58
CA CYS A 5 0.36 -89.82 26.73
C CYS A 5 0.02 -88.47 27.38
N SER A 6 -0.06 -88.37 28.70
CA SER A 6 -0.43 -87.11 29.40
C SER A 6 0.71 -86.09 29.46
N LYS A 7 1.96 -86.53 29.67
CA LYS A 7 3.13 -85.63 29.70
C LYS A 7 3.40 -84.94 28.36
N LYS A 8 3.25 -85.67 27.24
CA LYS A 8 3.42 -85.13 25.88
C LYS A 8 2.28 -84.19 25.46
N ALA A 9 1.09 -84.33 26.06
CA ALA A 9 -0.02 -83.39 25.84
C ALA A 9 0.20 -82.10 26.64
N ALA A 10 0.59 -82.19 27.91
CA ALA A 10 0.87 -81.04 28.77
C ALA A 10 2.06 -80.20 28.25
N GLN A 11 3.08 -80.84 27.69
CA GLN A 11 4.22 -80.14 27.10
C GLN A 11 3.83 -79.34 25.86
N ARG A 12 3.01 -79.90 24.97
CA ARG A 12 2.50 -79.20 23.79
C ARG A 12 1.60 -78.01 24.14
N GLN A 13 0.84 -78.10 25.24
CA GLN A 13 0.07 -76.96 25.74
C GLN A 13 0.98 -75.83 26.23
N LYS A 14 2.03 -76.15 26.98
CA LYS A 14 3.01 -75.15 27.42
C LYS A 14 3.76 -74.50 26.25
N GLU A 15 4.20 -75.29 25.28
CA GLU A 15 4.86 -74.78 24.06
C GLU A 15 3.91 -73.85 23.28
N TYR A 16 2.63 -74.22 23.15
CA TYR A 16 1.62 -73.37 22.51
C TYR A 16 1.35 -72.07 23.28
N GLU A 17 1.25 -72.13 24.62
CA GLU A 17 1.08 -70.95 25.47
C GLU A 17 2.29 -70.01 25.40
N GLU A 18 3.51 -70.56 25.37
CA GLU A 18 4.75 -69.80 25.19
C GLU A 18 4.82 -69.16 23.80
N GLU A 19 4.46 -69.88 22.73
CA GLU A 19 4.42 -69.34 21.37
C GLU A 19 3.41 -68.20 21.24
N VAL A 20 2.22 -68.35 21.84
CA VAL A 20 1.20 -67.27 21.88
C VAL A 20 1.71 -66.07 22.68
N ARG A 21 2.44 -66.28 23.77
CA ARG A 21 3.03 -65.20 24.57
C ARG A 21 4.12 -64.46 23.79
N MET A 22 4.97 -65.20 23.07
CA MET A 22 6.02 -64.62 22.23
C MET A 22 5.42 -63.80 21.08
N ARG A 23 4.40 -64.33 20.39
CA ARG A 23 3.70 -63.60 19.32
C ARG A 23 3.07 -62.29 19.83
N LYS A 24 2.46 -62.30 21.02
CA LYS A 24 1.90 -61.08 21.64
C LYS A 24 2.97 -60.04 21.99
N LEU A 25 4.14 -60.46 22.45
CA LEU A 25 5.25 -59.56 22.75
C LEU A 25 5.86 -58.96 21.48
N GLU A 26 6.00 -59.77 20.43
CA GLU A 26 6.48 -59.30 19.12
C GLU A 26 5.51 -58.30 18.47
N GLU A 27 4.20 -58.59 18.53
CA GLU A 27 3.18 -57.67 18.03
C GLU A 27 3.13 -56.36 18.83
N ALA A 28 3.29 -56.43 20.15
CA ALA A 28 3.39 -55.24 21.00
C ALA A 28 4.64 -54.41 20.68
N ALA A 29 5.79 -55.04 20.46
CA ALA A 29 7.03 -54.37 20.08
C ALA A 29 6.91 -53.69 18.71
N ARG A 30 6.25 -54.34 17.74
CA ARG A 30 6.01 -53.75 16.41
C ARG A 30 5.11 -52.51 16.50
N LEU A 31 4.04 -52.58 17.30
CA LEU A 31 3.14 -51.43 17.51
C LEU A 31 3.85 -50.27 18.21
N GLU A 32 4.73 -50.56 19.18
CA GLU A 32 5.52 -49.52 19.85
C GLU A 32 6.50 -48.86 18.88
N GLN A 33 7.18 -49.64 18.04
CA GLN A 33 8.07 -49.11 17.02
C GLN A 33 7.32 -48.23 16.01
N GLU A 34 6.16 -48.68 15.53
CA GLU A 34 5.32 -47.89 14.61
C GLU A 34 4.86 -46.57 15.24
N GLN A 35 4.57 -46.56 16.56
CA GLN A 35 4.24 -45.32 17.27
C GLN A 35 5.42 -44.36 17.34
N ARG A 36 6.63 -44.85 17.64
CA ARG A 36 7.85 -44.03 17.67
C ARG A 36 8.15 -43.43 16.30
N GLU A 37 8.06 -44.23 15.24
CA GLU A 37 8.26 -43.75 13.86
C GLU A 37 7.24 -42.66 13.49
N ARG A 38 5.97 -42.81 13.88
CA ARG A 38 4.94 -41.78 13.68
C ARG A 38 5.22 -40.51 14.48
N GLU A 39 5.70 -40.63 15.71
CA GLU A 39 6.06 -39.48 16.55
C GLU A 39 7.29 -38.75 16.00
N GLU A 40 8.30 -39.49 15.54
CA GLU A 40 9.49 -38.93 14.89
C GLU A 40 9.12 -38.22 13.58
N ALA A 41 8.24 -38.81 12.76
CA ALA A 41 7.73 -38.16 11.55
C ALA A 41 6.99 -36.85 11.86
N ARG A 42 6.15 -36.82 12.89
CA ARG A 42 5.46 -35.59 13.34
C ARG A 42 6.44 -34.53 13.84
N LYS A 43 7.45 -34.93 14.62
CA LYS A 43 8.49 -34.01 15.11
C LYS A 43 9.30 -33.42 13.96
N ALA A 44 9.71 -34.23 12.99
CA ALA A 44 10.43 -33.77 11.81
C ALA A 44 9.59 -32.80 10.96
N GLU A 45 8.28 -33.05 10.84
CA GLU A 45 7.38 -32.13 10.14
C GLU A 45 7.23 -30.78 10.87
N ILE A 46 7.05 -30.80 12.19
CA ILE A 46 6.99 -29.58 13.01
C ILE A 46 8.30 -28.79 12.89
N GLU A 47 9.45 -29.46 12.92
CA GLU A 47 10.74 -28.81 12.78
C GLU A 47 10.91 -28.15 11.41
N ARG A 48 10.46 -28.81 10.32
CA ARG A 48 10.46 -28.23 8.98
C ARG A 48 9.60 -26.98 8.91
N ILE A 49 8.39 -27.02 9.47
CA ILE A 49 7.48 -25.86 9.50
C ILE A 49 8.11 -24.71 10.28
N MET A 50 8.72 -24.98 11.44
CA MET A 50 9.38 -23.96 12.25
C MET A 50 10.58 -23.33 11.51
N GLN A 51 11.35 -24.13 10.76
CA GLN A 51 12.45 -23.61 9.95
C GLN A 51 11.95 -22.74 8.79
N GLU A 52 10.88 -23.16 8.11
CA GLU A 52 10.25 -22.39 7.04
C GLU A 52 9.67 -21.06 7.56
N GLU A 53 8.97 -21.08 8.70
CA GLU A 53 8.44 -19.87 9.34
C GLU A 53 9.56 -18.90 9.74
N LYS A 54 10.66 -19.41 10.31
CA LYS A 54 11.82 -18.59 10.65
C LYS A 54 12.46 -17.96 9.41
N GLN A 55 12.52 -18.68 8.29
CA GLN A 55 13.02 -18.13 7.03
C GLN A 55 12.07 -17.07 6.47
N ALA A 56 10.77 -17.31 6.51
CA ALA A 56 9.76 -16.35 6.08
C ALA A 56 9.80 -15.06 6.93
N GLU A 57 9.97 -15.18 8.24
CA GLU A 57 10.11 -14.02 9.14
C GLU A 57 11.38 -13.21 8.81
N LEU A 58 12.51 -13.87 8.56
CA LEU A 58 13.75 -13.20 8.15
C LEU A 58 13.59 -12.47 6.81
N MET A 59 12.94 -13.09 5.83
CA MET A 59 12.66 -12.45 4.54
C MET A 59 11.76 -11.24 4.69
N LYS A 60 10.69 -11.36 5.48
CA LYS A 60 9.78 -10.24 5.75
C LYS A 60 10.49 -9.09 6.44
N LYS A 61 11.34 -9.39 7.42
CA LYS A 61 12.13 -8.35 8.11
C LYS A 61 13.10 -7.64 7.18
N ALA A 62 13.73 -8.37 6.25
CA ALA A 62 14.60 -7.78 5.23
C ALA A 62 13.81 -6.88 4.27
N GLU A 63 12.62 -7.31 3.83
CA GLU A 63 11.73 -6.51 2.97
C GLU A 63 11.25 -5.23 3.69
N ASP A 64 10.86 -5.34 4.96
CA ASP A 64 10.44 -4.18 5.75
C ASP A 64 11.60 -3.19 5.98
N GLU A 65 12.83 -3.67 6.17
CA GLU A 65 14.03 -2.83 6.27
C GLU A 65 14.37 -2.14 4.94
N GLU A 66 14.23 -2.84 3.82
CA GLU A 66 14.42 -2.27 2.48
C GLU A 66 13.40 -1.17 2.20
N LYS A 67 12.11 -1.41 2.48
CA LYS A 67 11.05 -0.40 2.33
C LYS A 67 11.29 0.83 3.20
N MET A 68 11.71 0.66 4.46
CA MET A 68 12.04 1.78 5.33
C MET A 68 13.23 2.59 4.78
N ASN A 69 14.24 1.92 4.22
CA ASN A 69 15.39 2.59 3.62
C ASN A 69 15.04 3.31 2.32
N GLU A 70 14.16 2.73 1.49
CA GLU A 70 13.64 3.36 0.28
C GLU A 70 12.81 4.60 0.61
N GLU A 71 11.92 4.52 1.61
CA GLU A 71 11.11 5.65 2.06
C GLU A 71 11.99 6.81 2.58
N LYS A 72 13.02 6.50 3.38
CA LYS A 72 14.00 7.51 3.83
C LYS A 72 14.73 8.18 2.67
N ARG A 73 15.14 7.42 1.65
CA ARG A 73 15.80 7.98 0.46
C ARG A 73 14.86 8.87 -0.33
N ALA A 74 13.60 8.45 -0.50
CA ALA A 74 12.60 9.25 -1.19
C ALA A 74 12.27 10.54 -0.42
N GLU A 75 12.24 10.50 0.92
CA GLU A 75 12.07 11.70 1.75
C GLU A 75 13.27 12.64 1.65
N GLU A 76 14.49 12.11 1.69
CA GLU A 76 15.72 12.90 1.51
C GLU A 76 15.78 13.57 0.14
N GLU A 77 15.40 12.85 -0.92
CA GLU A 77 15.33 13.39 -2.28
C GLU A 77 14.30 14.51 -2.40
N LYS A 78 13.08 14.33 -1.85
CA LYS A 78 12.06 15.38 -1.80
C LYS A 78 12.54 16.62 -1.05
N ARG A 79 13.25 16.42 0.07
CA ARG A 79 13.79 17.54 0.85
C ARG A 79 14.86 18.30 0.08
N ALA A 80 15.74 17.59 -0.64
CA ALA A 80 16.75 18.20 -1.48
C ALA A 80 16.13 18.96 -2.67
N GLU A 81 15.05 18.43 -3.26
CA GLU A 81 14.29 19.11 -4.31
C GLU A 81 13.60 20.37 -3.80
N GLU A 82 12.95 20.31 -2.63
CA GLU A 82 12.33 21.46 -1.99
C GLU A 82 13.35 22.56 -1.68
N GLU A 83 14.54 22.20 -1.17
CA GLU A 83 15.61 23.15 -0.91
C GLU A 83 16.11 23.82 -2.19
N ARG A 84 16.26 23.05 -3.29
CA ARG A 84 16.63 23.60 -4.59
C ARG A 84 15.58 24.58 -5.13
N LEU A 85 14.30 24.24 -5.01
CA LEU A 85 13.21 25.11 -5.44
C LEU A 85 13.16 26.41 -4.61
N ALA A 86 13.37 26.31 -3.29
CA ALA A 86 13.45 27.48 -2.42
C ALA A 86 14.64 28.39 -2.77
N GLN A 87 15.81 27.81 -3.10
CA GLN A 87 16.97 28.57 -3.56
C GLN A 87 16.70 29.28 -4.90
N GLU A 88 16.08 28.60 -5.87
CA GLU A 88 15.71 29.19 -7.16
C GLU A 88 14.72 30.35 -7.00
N GLN A 89 13.70 30.20 -6.13
CA GLN A 89 12.75 31.27 -5.82
C GLN A 89 13.44 32.47 -5.15
N ALA A 90 14.35 32.23 -4.21
CA ALA A 90 15.11 33.30 -3.56
C ALA A 90 16.02 34.05 -4.54
N GLU A 91 16.63 33.35 -5.52
CA GLU A 91 17.42 33.99 -6.58
C GLU A 91 16.54 34.85 -7.51
N LEU A 92 15.36 34.36 -7.90
CA LEU A 92 14.39 35.12 -8.70
C LEU A 92 13.89 36.36 -7.95
N GLU A 93 13.56 36.24 -6.67
CA GLU A 93 13.15 37.38 -5.84
C GLU A 93 14.27 38.42 -5.72
N LYS A 94 15.51 37.97 -5.51
CA LYS A 94 16.68 38.85 -5.48
C LYS A 94 16.90 39.58 -6.81
N GLN A 95 16.72 38.91 -7.94
CA GLN A 95 16.78 39.57 -9.25
C GLN A 95 15.66 40.60 -9.41
N ARG A 96 14.43 40.30 -8.96
CA ARG A 96 13.31 41.23 -9.02
C ARG A 96 13.58 42.48 -8.18
N LEU A 97 14.05 42.31 -6.95
CA LEU A 97 14.44 43.43 -6.06
C LEU A 97 15.56 44.28 -6.67
N ALA A 98 16.59 43.66 -7.26
CA ALA A 98 17.65 44.40 -7.93
C ALA A 98 17.15 45.19 -9.15
N GLN A 99 16.21 44.63 -9.91
CA GLN A 99 15.58 45.31 -11.05
C GLN A 99 14.67 46.46 -10.59
N GLU A 100 13.91 46.27 -9.52
CA GLU A 100 13.09 47.33 -8.90
C GLU A 100 13.98 48.49 -8.40
N GLU A 101 15.15 48.19 -7.81
CA GLU A 101 16.10 49.21 -7.37
C GLU A 101 16.74 49.97 -8.54
N GLN A 102 17.09 49.27 -9.64
CA GLN A 102 17.53 49.92 -10.88
C GLN A 102 16.46 50.85 -11.47
N ASN A 103 15.21 50.38 -11.59
CA ASN A 103 14.11 51.18 -12.10
C ASN A 103 13.85 52.41 -11.21
N ARG A 104 13.99 52.27 -9.88
CA ARG A 104 13.87 53.40 -8.95
C ARG A 104 14.99 54.42 -9.15
N PHE A 105 16.23 53.97 -9.32
CA PHE A 105 17.37 54.86 -9.59
C PHE A 105 17.22 55.58 -10.94
N GLU A 106 16.79 54.88 -11.99
CA GLU A 106 16.48 55.50 -13.29
C GLU A 106 15.34 56.52 -13.19
N GLN A 107 14.29 56.23 -12.42
CA GLN A 107 13.18 57.15 -12.18
C GLN A 107 13.65 58.40 -11.43
N GLU A 108 14.46 58.26 -10.36
CA GLU A 108 15.03 59.41 -9.63
C GLU A 108 15.92 60.27 -10.56
N GLN A 109 16.70 59.66 -11.45
CA GLN A 109 17.54 60.37 -12.42
C GLN A 109 16.72 61.09 -13.51
N PHE A 110 15.56 60.55 -13.89
CA PHE A 110 14.63 61.19 -14.83
C PHE A 110 13.95 62.42 -14.20
N VAL A 111 13.55 62.34 -12.93
CA VAL A 111 12.92 63.47 -12.21
C VAL A 111 13.90 64.64 -12.03
N ASP A 112 15.18 64.38 -11.74
CA ASP A 112 16.23 65.42 -11.69
C ASP A 112 16.47 66.07 -13.08
N ALA A 113 16.43 65.28 -14.15
CA ALA A 113 16.52 65.78 -15.52
C ALA A 113 15.27 66.60 -15.92
N GLU A 114 14.09 66.22 -15.42
CA GLU A 114 12.82 66.90 -15.66
C GLU A 114 12.70 68.20 -14.84
N GLU A 115 13.23 68.27 -13.62
CA GLU A 115 13.38 69.53 -12.86
C GLU A 115 14.36 70.49 -13.54
N GLN A 116 15.47 69.99 -14.10
CA GLN A 116 16.39 70.81 -14.91
C GLN A 116 15.79 71.24 -16.26
N HIS A 117 14.86 70.47 -16.82
CA HIS A 117 14.12 70.81 -18.04
C HIS A 117 12.98 71.80 -17.77
N MET A 118 12.26 71.67 -16.65
CA MET A 118 11.19 72.61 -16.24
C MET A 118 11.73 73.97 -15.79
N MET A 119 12.94 74.07 -15.21
CA MET A 119 13.58 75.38 -14.97
C MET A 119 13.98 76.12 -16.25
N LYS A 120 14.00 75.46 -17.42
CA LYS A 120 14.31 76.07 -18.72
C LYS A 120 13.08 76.38 -19.58
N MET A 121 11.87 76.00 -19.13
CA MET A 121 10.61 76.16 -19.86
C MET A 121 9.60 77.05 -19.11
N THR A 122 10.04 78.20 -18.57
CA THR A 122 9.12 79.32 -18.30
C THR A 122 8.81 80.05 -19.61
N THR A 123 8.08 79.41 -20.51
CA THR A 123 7.14 80.00 -21.48
C THR A 123 6.55 78.90 -22.36
N ALA A 124 5.24 78.98 -22.61
CA ALA A 124 4.39 78.12 -23.44
C ALA A 124 3.74 76.93 -22.70
N THR A 125 2.53 77.09 -22.16
CA THR A 125 1.20 76.95 -22.81
C THR A 125 0.64 75.52 -22.70
N HIS A 126 -0.51 75.45 -22.02
CA HIS A 126 -1.54 74.42 -21.98
C HIS A 126 -1.46 73.23 -22.96
N GLN A 127 -1.72 72.01 -22.46
CA GLN A 127 -3.02 71.34 -22.61
C GLN A 127 -3.14 70.03 -21.80
N ASN A 128 -4.34 69.82 -21.26
CA ASN A 128 -4.85 68.61 -20.61
C ASN A 128 -4.80 67.40 -21.55
N THR A 129 -4.51 66.20 -21.04
CA THR A 129 -5.19 64.97 -21.49
C THR A 129 -5.24 63.95 -20.34
N MET A 130 -6.43 63.39 -20.12
CA MET A 130 -6.79 62.52 -19.00
C MET A 130 -6.14 61.14 -19.06
N GLN A 131 -5.98 60.57 -17.86
CA GLN A 131 -5.90 59.14 -17.60
C GLN A 131 -7.04 58.36 -18.29
N SER A 132 -6.72 57.18 -18.81
CA SER A 132 -7.63 56.04 -18.75
C SER A 132 -6.82 54.77 -18.62
N ILE A 133 -7.00 54.14 -17.47
CA ILE A 133 -6.63 52.76 -17.18
C ILE A 133 -7.81 51.89 -17.65
N ASP A 134 -7.48 50.68 -18.09
CA ASP A 134 -8.31 49.48 -18.12
C ASP A 134 -9.34 49.28 -19.25
N ALA A 135 -9.17 48.13 -19.94
CA ALA A 135 -10.20 47.14 -20.25
C ALA A 135 -9.84 46.36 -21.53
N SER A 136 -9.09 45.26 -21.39
CA SER A 136 -9.26 44.07 -22.26
C SER A 136 -8.26 42.96 -21.92
N GLN A 137 -8.59 42.13 -20.92
CA GLN A 137 -8.29 40.70 -21.01
C GLN A 137 -9.22 39.89 -20.08
N PHE A 138 -10.49 39.84 -20.45
CA PHE A 138 -11.32 38.67 -20.20
C PHE A 138 -11.15 37.76 -21.42
N ASP A 139 -10.45 36.64 -21.28
CA ASP A 139 -11.00 35.36 -21.73
C ASP A 139 -10.10 34.17 -21.37
N GLY A 140 -10.75 33.16 -20.76
CA GLY A 140 -10.22 31.81 -20.54
C GLY A 140 -9.19 31.73 -19.42
N GLN A 141 -9.48 31.23 -18.22
CA GLN A 141 -10.11 29.95 -17.97
C GLN A 141 -10.59 29.96 -16.51
N ASN A 142 -11.80 30.44 -16.25
CA ASN A 142 -12.56 29.93 -15.11
C ASN A 142 -13.19 28.62 -15.57
N THR A 143 -12.40 27.54 -15.59
CA THR A 143 -12.95 26.21 -15.36
C THR A 143 -13.51 26.24 -13.95
N PHE A 144 -14.74 26.74 -13.82
CA PHE A 144 -15.60 26.41 -12.69
C PHE A 144 -15.79 24.90 -12.79
N GLU A 145 -14.85 24.15 -12.21
CA GLU A 145 -15.08 22.77 -11.84
C GLU A 145 -16.30 22.82 -10.93
N MET A 146 -17.44 22.53 -11.53
CA MET A 146 -18.64 22.18 -10.82
C MET A 146 -18.25 20.91 -10.07
N GLN A 147 -17.70 21.08 -8.85
CA GLN A 147 -17.46 19.99 -7.93
C GLN A 147 -18.82 19.34 -7.77
N THR A 148 -19.03 18.27 -8.52
CA THR A 148 -20.12 17.34 -8.30
C THR A 148 -19.86 16.86 -6.89
N PHE A 149 -20.52 17.52 -5.93
CA PHE A 149 -20.58 17.10 -4.56
C PHE A 149 -21.37 15.80 -4.57
N ALA A 150 -20.69 14.72 -4.97
CA ALA A 150 -21.16 13.37 -4.76
C ALA A 150 -21.16 13.24 -3.24
N PRO A 151 -22.33 13.13 -2.59
CA PRO A 151 -22.42 13.12 -1.13
C PRO A 151 -21.83 11.84 -0.51
N PHE A 152 -21.11 11.04 -1.30
CA PHE A 152 -20.56 9.74 -0.94
C PHE A 152 -19.18 9.57 -1.56
N ASP A 153 -18.32 8.88 -0.82
CA ASP A 153 -16.97 8.54 -1.25
C ASP A 153 -17.02 7.48 -2.37
N MET A 154 -16.87 7.92 -3.63
CA MET A 154 -16.79 7.03 -4.80
C MET A 154 -15.64 6.03 -4.69
N THR A 155 -14.62 6.33 -3.89
CA THR A 155 -13.49 5.42 -3.65
C THR A 155 -13.94 4.16 -2.92
N SER A 156 -14.86 4.28 -1.97
CA SER A 156 -15.42 3.13 -1.23
C SER A 156 -16.30 2.24 -2.11
N VAL A 157 -17.06 2.86 -3.02
CA VAL A 157 -17.89 2.17 -4.02
C VAL A 157 -17.00 1.42 -5.01
N ASP A 158 -15.95 2.06 -5.51
CA ASP A 158 -14.99 1.45 -6.43
C ASP A 158 -14.20 0.31 -5.77
N GLN A 159 -13.82 0.46 -4.50
CA GLN A 159 -13.16 -0.61 -3.74
C GLN A 159 -14.08 -1.82 -3.56
N THR A 160 -15.35 -1.59 -3.22
CA THR A 160 -16.34 -2.66 -3.06
C THR A 160 -16.60 -3.36 -4.40
N ALA A 161 -16.73 -2.59 -5.49
CA ALA A 161 -16.90 -3.13 -6.84
C ALA A 161 -15.68 -3.98 -7.28
N ARG A 162 -14.45 -3.50 -7.01
CA ARG A 162 -13.22 -4.25 -7.29
C ARG A 162 -13.10 -5.52 -6.45
N TYR A 163 -13.47 -5.46 -5.17
CA TYR A 163 -13.48 -6.62 -4.27
C TYR A 163 -14.46 -7.69 -4.76
N VAL A 164 -15.68 -7.30 -5.16
CA VAL A 164 -16.66 -8.20 -5.76
C VAL A 164 -16.12 -8.80 -7.06
N ALA A 165 -15.58 -7.97 -7.97
CA ALA A 165 -15.05 -8.45 -9.23
C ALA A 165 -13.92 -9.48 -9.06
N THR A 166 -13.02 -9.25 -8.09
CA THR A 166 -11.85 -10.11 -7.85
C THR A 166 -12.14 -11.36 -7.00
N LYS A 167 -13.05 -11.27 -6.02
CA LYS A 167 -13.33 -12.39 -5.10
C LYS A 167 -14.54 -13.22 -5.49
N CYS A 168 -15.59 -12.61 -6.02
CA CYS A 168 -16.74 -13.34 -6.53
C CYS A 168 -16.51 -13.86 -7.96
N GLY A 169 -15.73 -13.14 -8.78
CA GLY A 169 -15.68 -13.40 -10.23
C GLY A 169 -16.98 -13.02 -10.96
N CYS A 170 -17.88 -12.32 -10.27
CA CYS A 170 -19.17 -11.82 -10.74
C CYS A 170 -19.06 -11.02 -12.06
N ALA A 171 -17.92 -10.39 -12.32
CA ALA A 171 -17.68 -9.60 -13.52
C ALA A 171 -17.48 -10.45 -14.80
N MET A 172 -17.35 -11.78 -14.70
CA MET A 172 -16.79 -12.60 -15.78
C MET A 172 -17.78 -13.58 -16.44
N LYS A 173 -19.02 -13.76 -15.94
CA LYS A 173 -19.99 -14.68 -16.57
C LYS A 173 -21.44 -14.19 -16.50
N PRO A 174 -22.19 -14.22 -17.61
CA PRO A 174 -23.61 -13.82 -17.66
C PRO A 174 -24.54 -14.76 -16.87
N GLU A 175 -24.05 -15.90 -16.39
CA GLU A 175 -24.81 -16.92 -15.66
C GLU A 175 -24.68 -16.80 -14.13
N HIS A 176 -24.06 -15.72 -13.63
CA HIS A 176 -23.87 -15.53 -12.21
C HIS A 176 -25.20 -15.20 -11.50
N LYS A 177 -25.51 -15.91 -10.40
CA LYS A 177 -26.66 -15.64 -9.53
C LYS A 177 -26.18 -15.02 -8.22
N PRO A 178 -26.38 -13.71 -8.00
CA PRO A 178 -25.93 -13.02 -6.80
C PRO A 178 -26.49 -13.63 -5.51
N MET A 179 -27.72 -14.13 -5.57
CA MET A 179 -28.42 -14.72 -4.42
C MET A 179 -27.90 -16.10 -4.01
N ASP A 180 -27.06 -16.76 -4.83
CA ASP A 180 -26.49 -18.08 -4.53
C ASP A 180 -24.98 -18.01 -4.24
N CYS A 181 -24.37 -16.82 -4.35
CA CYS A 181 -22.96 -16.61 -4.13
C CYS A 181 -22.68 -16.19 -2.67
N ALA A 182 -21.92 -17.01 -1.94
CA ALA A 182 -21.54 -16.72 -0.56
C ALA A 182 -20.80 -15.38 -0.39
N VAL A 183 -20.09 -14.91 -1.43
CA VAL A 183 -19.40 -13.62 -1.42
C VAL A 183 -20.41 -12.47 -1.61
N CYS A 184 -21.37 -12.60 -2.51
CA CYS A 184 -22.41 -11.58 -2.73
C CYS A 184 -23.42 -11.50 -1.60
N GLN A 185 -23.77 -12.64 -0.99
CA GLN A 185 -24.67 -12.67 0.17
C GLN A 185 -24.06 -11.98 1.40
N GLY A 186 -22.73 -12.00 1.54
CA GLY A 186 -22.04 -11.34 2.65
C GLY A 186 -21.88 -9.83 2.46
N ILE A 187 -22.26 -9.29 1.29
CA ILE A 187 -22.17 -7.86 1.01
C ILE A 187 -23.57 -7.28 1.19
N ASP A 188 -23.73 -6.54 2.28
CA ASP A 188 -24.96 -5.84 2.58
C ASP A 188 -25.11 -4.61 1.68
N LEU A 189 -25.86 -4.76 0.60
CA LEU A 189 -26.23 -3.66 -0.30
C LEU A 189 -27.48 -2.92 0.17
N SER A 190 -28.05 -3.24 1.34
CA SER A 190 -29.22 -2.51 1.86
C SER A 190 -28.88 -1.07 2.27
N ASP A 191 -27.59 -0.78 2.50
CA ASP A 191 -27.05 0.56 2.74
C ASP A 191 -26.65 1.28 1.42
N ALA A 192 -26.77 0.61 0.26
CA ALA A 192 -26.55 1.25 -1.03
C ALA A 192 -27.81 2.04 -1.42
N PRO A 193 -27.72 3.36 -1.63
CA PRO A 193 -28.87 4.14 -2.06
C PRO A 193 -29.31 3.65 -3.44
N LEU A 194 -30.51 3.09 -3.53
CA LEU A 194 -31.17 2.87 -4.81
C LEU A 194 -31.30 4.23 -5.49
N ILE A 195 -30.55 4.42 -6.58
CA ILE A 195 -30.74 5.55 -7.47
C ILE A 195 -32.17 5.40 -8.04
N ALA A 196 -33.10 6.20 -7.50
CA ALA A 196 -34.45 6.37 -8.02
C ALA A 196 -34.51 7.60 -8.92
#